data_AF-A0ABD5W3P2-F1
#
_entry.id   AF-A0ABD5W3P2-F1
#
_cell.length_a   1.000
_cell.length_b   1.000
_cell.length_c   1.000
_cell.angle_alpha   90.00
_cell.angle_beta   90.00
_cell.angle_gamma   90.00
#
_symmetry.space_group_name_H-M   'P 1'
#
loop_
_entity.id
_entity.type
_entity.pdbx_description
1 polymer ?
#
loop_
_entity_poly.entity_id
_entity_poly.type
_entity_poly.pdbx_seq_one_letter_code
_entity_poly.pdbx_strand_id
1 'polypeptide(L)'
;MFRNDTRAQSVQIGAVLLFGMLIVALSTWQAFQVPAQNEEIEFNHNQEVQKQMIELRTTVNSLPGISTPRSTTIDLGVRYPSRTIFRNPPPVSGTIRTVKTTDSGFNVSIENASASGEIGDFWNGTARQYNTGAIEYEPRYNEYRNAPRTIYEHSVLYNKFGENQELSITGQTLVRDDTITMVAVNGTLREDRVNSISVDIEPISTRTRTVEVGNESHNMTISTPTRMNVSEWREVFEDELDDGNVTAVDTTDIEAQTTTRCYMLNSNAGRTPCSW
;
A
#
# COMPACT_ATOMS: atom_id res chain seq x y z
N MET A 1 -63.63 -27.17 49.36
CA MET A 1 -62.36 -27.94 49.34
C MET A 1 -61.57 -27.48 48.13
N PHE A 2 -60.70 -26.47 48.30
CA PHE A 2 -59.82 -25.98 47.22
C PHE A 2 -58.48 -26.72 47.34
N ARG A 3 -58.25 -27.70 46.47
CA ARG A 3 -56.95 -28.36 46.34
C ARG A 3 -56.03 -27.38 45.60
N ASN A 4 -55.04 -26.85 46.33
CA ASN A 4 -53.99 -25.99 45.76
C ASN A 4 -53.17 -26.78 44.74
N ASP A 5 -53.18 -26.28 43.50
CA ASP A 5 -52.54 -26.88 42.34
C ASP A 5 -51.05 -26.48 42.30
N THR A 6 -50.23 -27.11 43.13
CA THR A 6 -48.78 -26.84 43.25
C THR A 6 -47.94 -27.51 42.15
N ARG A 7 -48.58 -28.23 41.21
CA ARG A 7 -47.88 -28.97 40.15
C ARG A 7 -47.50 -28.11 38.93
N ALA A 8 -48.09 -26.92 38.77
CA ALA A 8 -47.76 -26.01 37.66
C ALA A 8 -46.49 -25.17 37.90
N GLN A 9 -46.05 -25.00 39.15
CA GLN A 9 -44.92 -24.12 39.49
C GLN A 9 -43.56 -24.69 39.05
N SER A 10 -43.35 -26.00 39.15
CA SER A 10 -42.08 -26.63 38.74
C SER A 10 -41.84 -26.54 37.23
N VAL A 11 -42.90 -26.68 36.43
CA VAL A 11 -42.85 -26.51 34.97
C VAL A 11 -42.50 -25.07 34.60
N GLN A 12 -43.09 -24.08 35.30
CA GLN A 12 -42.78 -22.67 35.08
C GLN A 12 -41.34 -22.33 35.45
N ILE A 13 -40.86 -22.80 36.61
CA ILE A 13 -39.46 -22.60 37.03
C ILE A 13 -38.50 -23.26 36.03
N GLY A 14 -38.80 -24.47 35.57
CA GLY A 14 -38.02 -25.14 34.53
C GLY A 14 -37.97 -24.37 33.22
N ALA A 15 -39.11 -23.82 32.77
CA ALA A 15 -39.19 -23.01 31.56
C ALA A 15 -38.38 -21.70 31.67
N VAL A 16 -38.46 -21.01 32.81
CA VAL A 16 -37.68 -19.77 33.05
C VAL A 16 -36.18 -20.07 33.08
N LEU A 17 -35.76 -21.17 33.71
CA LEU A 17 -34.36 -21.57 33.75
C LEU A 17 -33.83 -21.98 32.36
N LEU A 18 -34.60 -22.75 31.60
CA LEU A 18 -34.23 -23.12 30.22
C LEU A 18 -34.14 -21.88 29.31
N PHE A 19 -35.10 -20.96 29.46
CA PHE A 19 -35.07 -19.70 28.72
C PHE A 19 -33.84 -18.86 29.12
N GLY A 20 -33.55 -18.74 30.41
CA GLY A 20 -32.34 -18.06 30.90
C GLY A 20 -31.06 -18.67 30.33
N MET A 21 -30.94 -20.00 30.33
CA MET A 21 -29.82 -20.71 29.74
C MET A 21 -29.69 -20.47 28.23
N LEU A 22 -30.82 -20.45 27.51
CA LEU A 22 -30.85 -20.13 26.09
C LEU A 22 -30.34 -18.70 25.82
N ILE A 23 -30.79 -17.72 26.61
CA ILE A 23 -30.31 -16.33 26.48
C ILE A 23 -28.80 -16.26 26.72
N VAL A 24 -28.28 -16.90 27.77
CA VAL A 24 -26.84 -16.94 28.05
C VAL A 24 -26.06 -17.60 26.91
N ALA A 25 -26.58 -18.70 26.35
CA ALA A 25 -25.96 -19.36 25.19
C ALA A 25 -25.94 -18.45 23.95
N LEU A 26 -27.04 -17.76 23.65
CA LEU A 26 -27.13 -16.82 22.54
C LEU A 26 -26.20 -15.60 22.73
N SER A 27 -26.12 -15.06 23.95
CA SER A 27 -25.20 -13.98 24.29
C SER A 27 -23.74 -14.41 24.12
N THR A 28 -23.40 -15.63 24.54
CA THR A 28 -22.06 -16.21 24.35
C THR A 28 -21.74 -16.36 22.86
N TRP A 29 -22.68 -16.86 22.07
CA TRP A 29 -22.51 -16.97 20.62
C TRP A 29 -22.26 -15.62 19.95
N GLN A 30 -23.05 -14.61 20.30
CA GLN A 30 -22.90 -13.24 19.79
C GLN A 30 -21.56 -12.60 20.21
N ALA A 31 -21.04 -12.94 21.39
CA ALA A 31 -19.81 -12.36 21.94
C ALA A 31 -18.52 -12.96 21.33
N PHE A 32 -18.56 -14.22 20.87
CA PHE A 32 -17.35 -14.92 20.42
C PHE A 32 -17.43 -15.42 18.98
N GLN A 33 -18.54 -16.04 18.59
CA GLN A 33 -18.66 -16.66 17.27
C GLN A 33 -18.94 -15.65 16.15
N VAL A 34 -19.75 -14.63 16.43
CA VAL A 34 -20.03 -13.58 15.43
C VAL A 34 -18.78 -12.77 15.10
N PRO A 35 -17.97 -12.29 16.07
CA PRO A 35 -16.69 -11.65 15.78
C PRO A 35 -15.74 -12.53 14.99
N ALA A 36 -15.55 -13.80 15.39
CA ALA A 36 -14.65 -14.72 14.69
C ALA A 36 -15.05 -14.95 13.22
N GLN A 37 -16.35 -15.09 12.95
CA GLN A 37 -16.85 -15.22 11.58
C GLN A 37 -16.69 -13.94 10.76
N ASN A 38 -16.81 -12.77 11.40
CA ASN A 38 -16.61 -11.48 10.73
C ASN A 38 -15.11 -11.24 10.44
N GLU A 39 -14.23 -11.63 11.35
CA GLU A 39 -12.78 -11.62 11.16
C GLU A 39 -12.38 -12.46 9.95
N GLU A 40 -12.96 -13.67 9.79
CA GLU A 40 -12.71 -14.52 8.62
C GLU A 40 -13.13 -13.85 7.30
N ILE A 41 -14.29 -13.18 7.28
CA ILE A 41 -14.77 -12.42 6.11
C ILE A 41 -13.79 -11.29 5.77
N GLU A 42 -13.33 -10.55 6.77
CA GLU A 42 -12.39 -9.43 6.60
C GLU A 42 -10.99 -9.90 6.17
N PHE A 43 -10.51 -11.01 6.72
CA PHE A 43 -9.27 -11.66 6.29
C PHE A 43 -9.35 -12.08 4.82
N ASN A 44 -10.44 -12.75 4.44
CA ASN A 44 -10.68 -13.16 3.06
C ASN A 44 -10.76 -11.95 2.11
N HIS A 45 -11.41 -10.88 2.52
CA HIS A 45 -11.42 -9.62 1.76
C HIS A 45 -10.01 -9.05 1.61
N ASN A 46 -9.17 -9.05 2.66
CA ASN A 46 -7.79 -8.58 2.56
C ASN A 46 -6.97 -9.38 1.55
N GLN A 47 -7.10 -10.72 1.55
CA GLN A 47 -6.44 -11.57 0.57
C GLN A 47 -6.88 -11.24 -0.86
N GLU A 48 -8.17 -10.95 -1.06
CA GLU A 48 -8.68 -10.59 -2.38
C GLU A 48 -8.16 -9.24 -2.86
N VAL A 49 -8.16 -8.22 -1.99
CA VAL A 49 -7.58 -6.91 -2.32
C VAL A 49 -6.09 -7.01 -2.63
N GLN A 50 -5.34 -7.87 -1.93
CA GLN A 50 -3.93 -8.10 -2.27
C GLN A 50 -3.77 -8.65 -3.69
N LYS A 51 -4.62 -9.58 -4.14
CA LYS A 51 -4.59 -10.05 -5.54
C LYS A 51 -4.93 -8.93 -6.53
N GLN A 52 -5.93 -8.11 -6.22
CA GLN A 52 -6.30 -6.95 -7.05
C GLN A 52 -5.17 -5.91 -7.11
N MET A 53 -4.41 -5.74 -6.02
CA MET A 53 -3.21 -4.88 -5.99
C MET A 53 -2.04 -5.49 -6.77
N ILE A 54 -1.90 -6.82 -6.83
CA ILE A 54 -0.95 -7.49 -7.74
C ILE A 54 -1.34 -7.23 -9.20
N GLU A 55 -2.63 -7.26 -9.53
CA GLU A 55 -3.12 -6.91 -10.87
C GLU A 55 -2.87 -5.44 -11.20
N LEU A 56 -3.10 -4.52 -10.25
CA LEU A 56 -2.79 -3.10 -10.41
C LEU A 56 -1.30 -2.91 -10.68
N ARG A 57 -0.43 -3.54 -9.88
CA ARG A 57 1.02 -3.54 -10.10
C ARG A 57 1.38 -4.05 -11.50
N THR A 58 0.84 -5.20 -11.88
CA THR A 58 1.11 -5.80 -13.19
C THR A 58 0.68 -4.86 -14.32
N THR A 59 -0.47 -4.22 -14.16
CA THR A 59 -0.98 -3.21 -15.08
C THR A 59 -0.01 -2.04 -15.18
N VAL A 60 0.35 -1.40 -14.05
CA VAL A 60 1.30 -0.27 -14.00
C VAL A 60 2.64 -0.63 -14.64
N ASN A 61 3.22 -1.78 -14.29
CA ASN A 61 4.52 -2.21 -14.81
C ASN A 61 4.48 -2.60 -16.30
N SER A 62 3.30 -2.93 -16.85
CA SER A 62 3.11 -3.25 -18.27
C SER A 62 2.89 -2.03 -19.17
N LEU A 63 2.63 -0.85 -18.59
CA LEU A 63 2.30 0.36 -19.35
C LEU A 63 3.43 0.99 -20.17
N PRO A 64 4.74 0.81 -19.86
CA PRO A 64 5.79 1.32 -20.75
C PRO A 64 5.56 0.85 -22.19
N GLY A 65 5.45 1.81 -23.12
CA GLY A 65 5.24 1.53 -24.55
C GLY A 65 3.77 1.35 -24.96
N ILE A 66 2.83 1.38 -24.00
CA ILE A 66 1.38 1.36 -24.23
C ILE A 66 0.84 2.78 -24.21
N SER A 67 -0.04 3.12 -25.14
CA SER A 67 -0.68 4.44 -25.21
C SER A 67 -2.15 4.47 -24.79
N THR A 68 -2.73 3.31 -24.48
CA THR A 68 -4.14 3.19 -24.10
C THR A 68 -4.26 3.13 -22.58
N PRO A 69 -5.15 3.94 -21.97
CA PRO A 69 -5.46 3.82 -20.55
C PRO A 69 -5.93 2.41 -20.19
N ARG A 70 -5.62 2.00 -18.97
CA ARG A 70 -6.08 0.72 -18.41
C ARG A 70 -6.74 0.98 -17.07
N SER A 71 -7.57 0.04 -16.62
CA SER A 71 -8.18 0.11 -15.30
C SER A 71 -8.10 -1.21 -14.57
N THR A 72 -8.03 -1.11 -13.24
CA THR A 72 -8.09 -2.26 -12.33
C THR A 72 -9.19 -2.01 -11.31
N THR A 73 -10.02 -3.02 -11.07
CA THR A 73 -11.08 -2.92 -10.06
C THR A 73 -10.52 -3.33 -8.69
N ILE A 74 -10.81 -2.54 -7.66
CA ILE A 74 -10.39 -2.82 -6.29
C ILE A 74 -11.58 -2.74 -5.36
N ASP A 75 -11.85 -3.81 -4.63
CA ASP A 75 -12.88 -3.88 -3.59
C ASP A 75 -12.39 -3.17 -2.33
N LEU A 76 -12.86 -1.94 -2.07
CA LEU A 76 -12.29 -1.16 -0.97
C LEU A 76 -12.77 -1.62 0.40
N GLY A 77 -14.00 -2.11 0.50
CA GLY A 77 -14.59 -2.50 1.78
C GLY A 77 -15.54 -3.67 1.65
N VAL A 78 -15.99 -4.19 2.79
CA VAL A 78 -16.81 -5.40 2.85
C VAL A 78 -18.11 -5.19 3.64
N ARG A 79 -19.16 -5.88 3.18
CA ARG A 79 -20.46 -5.97 3.85
C ARG A 79 -20.64 -7.35 4.43
N TYR A 80 -21.01 -7.41 5.70
CA TYR A 80 -21.30 -8.70 6.34
C TYR A 80 -22.62 -9.29 5.83
N PRO A 81 -22.67 -10.60 5.55
CA PRO A 81 -23.91 -11.31 5.21
C PRO A 81 -24.98 -11.13 6.29
N SER A 82 -26.25 -11.01 5.89
CA SER A 82 -27.35 -10.85 6.83
C SER A 82 -27.48 -12.06 7.77
N ARG A 83 -27.85 -11.79 9.03
CA ARG A 83 -28.05 -12.81 10.08
C ARG A 83 -29.48 -12.71 10.60
N THR A 84 -30.14 -13.85 10.83
CA THR A 84 -31.56 -13.88 11.23
C THR A 84 -31.79 -13.41 12.67
N ILE A 85 -30.92 -13.81 13.61
CA ILE A 85 -31.11 -13.57 15.05
C ILE A 85 -30.01 -12.67 15.62
N PHE A 86 -28.83 -12.67 15.00
CA PHE A 86 -27.64 -11.97 15.47
C PHE A 86 -27.47 -10.61 14.78
N ARG A 87 -26.73 -9.71 15.43
CA ARG A 87 -26.39 -8.40 14.84
C ARG A 87 -24.97 -8.39 14.29
N ASN A 88 -24.84 -7.82 13.10
CA ASN A 88 -23.56 -7.47 12.50
C ASN A 88 -23.16 -6.05 12.91
N PRO A 89 -21.85 -5.76 12.96
CA PRO A 89 -21.36 -4.40 12.99
C PRO A 89 -21.67 -3.68 11.66
N PRO A 90 -21.51 -2.34 11.60
CA PRO A 90 -21.62 -1.58 10.36
C PRO A 90 -20.64 -2.10 9.29
N PRO A 91 -20.98 -2.02 7.99
CA PRO A 91 -20.04 -2.33 6.92
C PRO A 91 -18.72 -1.57 7.08
N VAL A 92 -17.63 -2.21 6.69
CA VAL A 92 -16.28 -1.63 6.80
C VAL A 92 -15.90 -0.99 5.48
N SER A 93 -15.24 0.17 5.57
CA SER A 93 -14.64 0.82 4.41
C SER A 93 -13.15 0.54 4.33
N GLY A 94 -12.58 0.79 3.16
CA GLY A 94 -11.14 0.90 2.99
C GLY A 94 -10.82 2.13 2.18
N THR A 95 -9.57 2.57 2.29
CA THR A 95 -9.06 3.75 1.60
C THR A 95 -7.98 3.33 0.62
N ILE A 96 -8.10 3.75 -0.64
CA ILE A 96 -6.98 3.72 -1.58
C ILE A 96 -6.55 5.14 -1.92
N ARG A 97 -5.25 5.38 -1.96
CA ARG A 97 -4.70 6.71 -2.23
C ARG A 97 -3.34 6.65 -2.92
N THR A 98 -3.01 7.73 -3.64
CA THR A 98 -1.61 8.01 -3.95
C THR A 98 -0.91 8.68 -2.77
N VAL A 99 0.36 8.36 -2.59
CA VAL A 99 1.21 8.86 -1.49
C VAL A 99 2.48 9.44 -2.11
N LYS A 100 2.91 10.61 -1.63
CA LYS A 100 4.17 11.27 -2.00
C LYS A 100 4.35 11.70 -3.47
N THR A 101 3.35 11.51 -4.33
CA THR A 101 3.38 11.92 -5.76
C THR A 101 3.63 13.41 -6.02
N THR A 102 3.46 14.27 -5.01
CA THR A 102 3.73 15.72 -5.08
C THR A 102 4.93 16.16 -4.25
N ASP A 103 5.63 15.23 -3.59
CA ASP A 103 6.78 15.51 -2.74
C ASP A 103 8.05 15.50 -3.58
N SER A 104 8.69 16.67 -3.75
CA SER A 104 9.91 16.79 -4.55
C SER A 104 11.08 15.97 -3.98
N GLY A 105 11.08 15.62 -2.70
CA GLY A 105 12.08 14.74 -2.09
C GLY A 105 11.82 13.25 -2.38
N PHE A 106 10.64 12.90 -2.90
CA PHE A 106 10.27 11.54 -3.27
C PHE A 106 10.41 11.35 -4.79
N ASN A 107 11.65 11.45 -5.27
CA ASN A 107 11.98 11.29 -6.68
C ASN A 107 12.95 10.12 -6.90
N VAL A 108 12.84 9.47 -8.05
CA VAL A 108 13.85 8.51 -8.49
C VAL A 108 14.95 9.25 -9.23
N SER A 109 16.21 8.92 -8.94
CA SER A 109 17.37 9.49 -9.60
C SER A 109 18.21 8.43 -10.32
N ILE A 110 18.73 8.79 -11.49
CA ILE A 110 19.67 8.00 -12.28
C ILE A 110 20.93 8.84 -12.46
N GLU A 111 22.06 8.35 -11.98
CA GLU A 111 23.36 9.03 -12.00
C GLU A 111 24.40 8.20 -12.77
N ASN A 112 25.39 8.88 -13.37
CA ASN A 112 26.46 8.28 -14.16
C ASN A 112 26.00 7.46 -15.39
N ALA A 113 24.76 7.62 -15.82
CA ALA A 113 24.28 7.05 -17.08
C ALA A 113 24.76 7.90 -18.27
N SER A 114 25.54 7.30 -19.16
CA SER A 114 26.06 7.93 -20.38
C SER A 114 25.70 7.15 -21.63
N ALA A 115 25.33 7.83 -22.72
CA ALA A 115 25.06 7.24 -24.02
C ALA A 115 25.86 7.94 -25.12
N SER A 116 26.14 7.23 -26.20
CA SER A 116 26.79 7.81 -27.39
C SER A 116 25.76 8.29 -28.43
N GLY A 117 26.22 9.10 -29.40
CA GLY A 117 25.38 9.61 -30.49
C GLY A 117 24.39 10.69 -30.05
N GLU A 118 23.27 10.83 -30.77
CA GLU A 118 22.28 11.92 -30.57
C GLU A 118 21.63 11.93 -29.17
N ILE A 119 21.64 10.80 -28.46
CA ILE A 119 21.04 10.69 -27.12
C ILE A 119 22.05 11.05 -26.03
N GLY A 120 23.34 11.17 -26.37
CA GLY A 120 24.40 11.55 -25.44
C GLY A 120 24.23 12.95 -24.84
N ASP A 121 23.53 13.86 -25.53
CA ASP A 121 23.17 15.17 -24.97
C ASP A 121 22.23 15.04 -23.76
N PHE A 122 21.38 14.00 -23.76
CA PHE A 122 20.46 13.70 -22.67
C PHE A 122 21.11 12.80 -21.60
N TRP A 123 21.77 11.73 -22.01
CA TRP A 123 22.53 10.85 -21.11
C TRP A 123 24.02 11.18 -21.19
N ASN A 124 24.41 12.24 -20.47
CA ASN A 124 25.79 12.75 -20.42
C ASN A 124 26.48 12.50 -19.06
N GLY A 125 25.95 11.57 -18.26
CA GLY A 125 26.42 11.29 -16.90
C GLY A 125 25.83 12.18 -15.80
N THR A 126 25.18 13.31 -16.15
CA THR A 126 24.52 14.17 -15.15
C THR A 126 23.30 13.47 -14.56
N ALA A 127 23.11 13.60 -13.24
CA ALA A 127 21.95 13.08 -12.53
C ALA A 127 20.63 13.52 -13.17
N ARG A 128 19.76 12.57 -13.46
CA ARG A 128 18.37 12.79 -13.90
C ARG A 128 17.44 12.43 -12.76
N GLN A 129 16.42 13.25 -12.50
CA GLN A 129 15.47 13.08 -11.41
C GLN A 129 14.04 13.08 -11.94
N TYR A 130 13.23 12.14 -11.45
CA TYR A 130 11.83 11.97 -11.84
C TYR A 130 10.97 11.84 -10.58
N ASN A 131 10.08 12.80 -10.37
CA ASN A 131 9.12 12.74 -9.28
C ASN A 131 8.21 11.51 -9.42
N THR A 132 7.92 10.85 -8.30
CA THR A 132 7.16 9.61 -8.27
C THR A 132 6.39 9.52 -6.96
N GLY A 133 5.75 8.39 -6.71
CA GLY A 133 5.05 8.12 -5.48
C GLY A 133 4.68 6.66 -5.36
N ALA A 134 3.76 6.39 -4.45
CA ALA A 134 3.24 5.06 -4.20
C ALA A 134 1.71 5.05 -4.25
N ILE A 135 1.14 3.86 -4.40
CA ILE A 135 -0.30 3.61 -4.28
C ILE A 135 -0.51 2.73 -3.05
N GLU A 136 -1.36 3.17 -2.14
CA GLU A 136 -1.55 2.53 -0.84
C GLU A 136 -3.02 2.22 -0.62
N TYR A 137 -3.31 0.95 -0.27
CA TYR A 137 -4.59 0.50 0.25
C TYR A 137 -4.50 0.29 1.77
N GLU A 138 -5.49 0.81 2.49
CA GLU A 138 -5.63 0.71 3.95
C GLU A 138 -7.06 0.31 4.32
N PRO A 139 -7.30 -0.89 4.88
CA PRO A 139 -8.62 -1.30 5.34
C PRO A 139 -8.98 -0.70 6.71
N ARG A 140 -10.28 -0.56 7.00
CA ARG A 140 -10.79 -0.20 8.34
C ARG A 140 -11.70 -1.31 8.89
N TYR A 141 -11.13 -2.50 9.00
CA TYR A 141 -11.81 -3.68 9.51
C TYR A 141 -12.21 -3.54 10.99
N ASN A 142 -13.29 -4.20 11.38
CA ASN A 142 -13.78 -4.18 12.76
C ASN A 142 -13.11 -5.27 13.62
N GLU A 143 -12.89 -6.46 13.06
CA GLU A 143 -12.47 -7.65 13.81
C GLU A 143 -11.05 -8.12 13.41
N TYR A 144 -10.67 -8.02 12.14
CA TYR A 144 -9.32 -8.34 11.66
C TYR A 144 -8.35 -7.16 11.92
N ARG A 145 -7.92 -7.05 13.17
CA ARG A 145 -7.20 -5.88 13.71
C ARG A 145 -5.76 -5.70 13.21
N ASN A 146 -5.12 -6.79 12.77
CA ASN A 146 -3.72 -6.78 12.33
C ASN A 146 -3.61 -6.73 10.79
N ALA A 147 -4.62 -6.20 10.11
CA ALA A 147 -4.59 -6.07 8.66
C ALA A 147 -3.48 -5.10 8.22
N PRO A 148 -2.63 -5.49 7.25
CA PRO A 148 -1.58 -4.61 6.75
C PRO A 148 -2.15 -3.51 5.85
N ARG A 149 -1.37 -2.43 5.72
CA ARG A 149 -1.45 -1.57 4.54
C ARG A 149 -0.77 -2.27 3.38
N THR A 150 -1.42 -2.37 2.24
CA THR A 150 -0.84 -2.96 1.03
C THR A 150 -0.39 -1.83 0.11
N ILE A 151 0.91 -1.80 -0.21
CA ILE A 151 1.57 -0.67 -0.84
C ILE A 151 2.25 -1.13 -2.12
N TYR A 152 1.98 -0.45 -3.22
CA TYR A 152 2.75 -0.52 -4.46
C TYR A 152 3.73 0.66 -4.52
N GLU A 153 5.02 0.37 -4.69
CA GLU A 153 6.11 1.35 -4.72
C GLU A 153 7.26 0.84 -5.61
N HIS A 154 7.71 1.64 -6.59
CA HIS A 154 8.88 1.37 -7.45
C HIS A 154 9.00 -0.04 -8.05
N SER A 155 7.88 -0.62 -8.50
CA SER A 155 7.74 -1.99 -9.01
C SER A 155 7.48 -3.08 -7.98
N VAL A 156 7.56 -2.82 -6.67
CA VAL A 156 7.33 -3.82 -5.63
C VAL A 156 5.96 -3.61 -4.99
N LEU A 157 5.25 -4.70 -4.72
CA LEU A 157 4.09 -4.72 -3.84
C LEU A 157 4.49 -5.35 -2.52
N TYR A 158 4.16 -4.70 -1.40
CA TYR A 158 4.47 -5.20 -0.07
C TYR A 158 3.38 -4.84 0.95
N ASN A 159 3.34 -5.59 2.04
CA ASN A 159 2.50 -5.33 3.19
C ASN A 159 3.29 -4.59 4.27
N LYS A 160 2.71 -3.54 4.85
CA LYS A 160 3.25 -2.83 6.01
C LYS A 160 2.35 -3.04 7.23
N PHE A 161 2.90 -3.67 8.26
CA PHE A 161 2.29 -3.93 9.55
C PHE A 161 2.81 -2.91 10.57
N GLY A 162 1.93 -2.04 11.06
CA GLY A 162 2.34 -0.94 11.94
C GLY A 162 3.37 -0.02 11.26
N GLU A 163 4.44 0.32 11.99
CA GLU A 163 5.46 1.27 11.54
C GLU A 163 6.76 0.62 11.05
N ASN A 164 7.10 -0.58 11.54
CA ASN A 164 8.47 -1.13 11.43
C ASN A 164 8.54 -2.55 10.82
N GLN A 165 7.42 -3.09 10.33
CA GLN A 165 7.40 -4.40 9.73
C GLN A 165 6.83 -4.30 8.33
N GLU A 166 7.67 -4.59 7.36
CA GLU A 166 7.33 -4.70 5.94
C GLU A 166 7.60 -6.12 5.49
N LEU A 167 6.75 -6.65 4.62
CA LEU A 167 6.93 -7.97 4.00
C LEU A 167 6.59 -7.86 2.51
N SER A 168 7.55 -8.18 1.66
CA SER A 168 7.31 -8.22 0.21
C SER A 168 6.21 -9.24 -0.15
N ILE A 169 5.31 -8.85 -1.06
CA ILE A 169 4.33 -9.75 -1.70
C ILE A 169 4.88 -10.21 -3.07
N THR A 170 5.66 -9.34 -3.72
CA THR A 170 6.24 -9.57 -5.03
C THR A 170 7.71 -9.21 -5.04
N GLY A 171 8.52 -9.85 -5.87
CA GLY A 171 9.86 -9.37 -6.20
C GLY A 171 9.86 -8.03 -6.95
N GLN A 172 11.05 -7.48 -7.13
CA GLN A 172 11.26 -6.25 -7.90
C GLN A 172 11.28 -6.54 -9.42
N THR A 173 10.92 -5.54 -10.23
CA THR A 173 11.10 -5.57 -11.70
C THR A 173 11.71 -4.28 -12.22
N LEU A 174 12.38 -3.53 -11.34
CA LEU A 174 13.12 -2.32 -11.67
C LEU A 174 14.35 -2.66 -12.51
N VAL A 175 15.08 -3.71 -12.12
CA VAL A 175 16.25 -4.24 -12.82
C VAL A 175 15.96 -5.68 -13.18
N ARG A 176 16.20 -6.05 -14.43
CA ARG A 176 16.22 -7.43 -14.90
C ARG A 176 17.38 -7.60 -15.85
N ASP A 177 18.36 -8.41 -15.47
CA ASP A 177 19.58 -8.63 -16.24
C ASP A 177 20.30 -7.29 -16.53
N ASP A 178 20.32 -6.86 -17.80
CA ASP A 178 20.91 -5.61 -18.28
C ASP A 178 19.88 -4.50 -18.50
N THR A 179 18.61 -4.77 -18.21
CA THR A 179 17.49 -3.89 -18.54
C THR A 179 16.92 -3.23 -17.29
N ILE A 180 16.87 -1.90 -17.31
CA ILE A 180 16.24 -1.10 -16.26
C ILE A 180 14.88 -0.60 -16.73
N THR A 181 13.82 -0.98 -16.01
CA THR A 181 12.45 -0.55 -16.27
C THR A 181 11.91 0.24 -15.09
N MET A 182 11.86 1.56 -15.25
CA MET A 182 11.39 2.46 -14.21
C MET A 182 10.02 3.04 -14.56
N VAL A 183 9.05 2.84 -13.68
CA VAL A 183 7.70 3.42 -13.81
C VAL A 183 7.46 4.38 -12.65
N ALA A 184 7.36 5.66 -12.98
CA ALA A 184 7.01 6.69 -12.01
C ALA A 184 5.49 6.84 -11.89
N VAL A 185 4.99 6.90 -10.66
CA VAL A 185 3.57 7.17 -10.39
C VAL A 185 3.38 8.65 -10.14
N ASN A 186 2.44 9.26 -10.85
CA ASN A 186 2.02 10.64 -10.62
C ASN A 186 0.49 10.71 -10.60
N GLY A 187 -0.06 11.67 -9.85
CA GLY A 187 -1.48 11.92 -9.74
C GLY A 187 -1.99 11.96 -8.30
N THR A 188 -3.26 12.32 -8.16
CA THR A 188 -3.96 12.47 -6.88
C THR A 188 -5.17 11.54 -6.84
N LEU A 189 -5.01 10.37 -6.25
CA LEU A 189 -6.09 9.44 -5.95
C LEU A 189 -6.37 9.47 -4.46
N ARG A 190 -7.64 9.56 -4.07
CA ARG A 190 -8.08 9.30 -2.69
C ARG A 190 -9.55 8.90 -2.69
N GLU A 191 -9.81 7.62 -2.50
CA GLU A 191 -11.15 7.07 -2.40
C GLU A 191 -11.33 6.31 -1.08
N ASP A 192 -12.50 6.46 -0.47
CA ASP A 192 -12.89 5.81 0.79
C ASP A 192 -14.32 5.31 0.64
N ARG A 193 -14.48 3.99 0.50
CA ARG A 193 -15.76 3.35 0.14
C ARG A 193 -15.90 1.99 0.81
N VAL A 194 -17.16 1.53 0.88
CA VAL A 194 -17.56 0.19 1.33
C VAL A 194 -17.83 -0.78 0.16
N ASN A 195 -17.56 -0.33 -1.07
CA ASN A 195 -17.78 -1.06 -2.32
C ASN A 195 -16.51 -0.94 -3.18
N SER A 196 -16.51 -1.55 -4.37
CA SER A 196 -15.43 -1.43 -5.34
C SER A 196 -15.31 -0.04 -5.98
N ILE A 197 -14.10 0.24 -6.48
CA ILE A 197 -13.82 1.32 -7.42
C ILE A 197 -13.03 0.80 -8.62
N SER A 198 -13.09 1.53 -9.73
CA SER A 198 -12.14 1.39 -10.85
C SER A 198 -10.98 2.36 -10.61
N VAL A 199 -9.76 1.85 -10.55
CA VAL A 199 -8.55 2.68 -10.59
C VAL A 199 -8.11 2.78 -12.03
N ASP A 200 -8.27 3.96 -12.61
CA ASP A 200 -7.88 4.23 -13.99
C ASP A 200 -6.43 4.72 -14.02
N ILE A 201 -5.62 4.12 -14.89
CA ILE A 201 -4.19 4.38 -15.03
C ILE A 201 -3.93 4.84 -16.46
N GLU A 202 -3.43 6.07 -16.58
CA GLU A 202 -3.16 6.71 -17.86
C GLU A 202 -1.64 6.78 -18.13
N PRO A 203 -1.16 6.19 -19.24
CA PRO A 203 0.25 6.26 -19.58
C PRO A 203 0.61 7.66 -20.14
N ILE A 204 1.42 8.43 -19.40
CA ILE A 204 1.85 9.78 -19.80
C ILE A 204 3.05 9.72 -20.76
N SER A 205 3.97 8.78 -20.53
CA SER A 205 5.15 8.56 -21.37
C SER A 205 5.03 7.25 -22.12
N THR A 206 4.54 7.32 -23.36
CA THR A 206 4.19 6.15 -24.19
C THR A 206 5.28 5.77 -25.18
N ARG A 207 6.30 6.61 -25.36
CA ARG A 207 7.44 6.34 -26.25
C ARG A 207 8.57 5.71 -25.45
N THR A 208 8.59 4.39 -25.38
CA THR A 208 9.77 3.65 -24.93
C THR A 208 10.80 3.66 -26.05
N ARG A 209 11.83 4.50 -25.92
CA ARG A 209 13.10 4.26 -26.59
C ARG A 209 13.99 3.59 -25.56
N THR A 210 14.26 2.31 -25.74
CA THR A 210 15.36 1.67 -25.01
C THR A 210 16.63 2.36 -25.45
N VAL A 211 17.36 2.93 -24.50
CA VAL A 211 18.63 3.59 -24.76
C VAL A 211 19.69 2.73 -24.12
N GLU A 212 20.67 2.32 -24.92
CA GLU A 212 21.87 1.69 -24.39
C GLU A 212 22.67 2.77 -23.66
N VAL A 213 22.82 2.57 -22.35
CA VAL A 213 23.62 3.44 -21.48
C VAL A 213 24.78 2.62 -20.94
N GLY A 214 25.98 3.19 -21.03
CA GLY A 214 27.22 2.59 -20.54
C GLY A 214 27.77 3.32 -19.31
N ASN A 215 28.71 2.68 -18.64
CA ASN A 215 29.47 3.24 -17.53
C ASN A 215 30.86 3.71 -18.02
N GLU A 216 30.96 4.87 -18.68
CA GLU A 216 32.25 5.29 -19.28
C GLU A 216 33.39 5.40 -18.25
N SER A 217 33.10 5.73 -17.00
CA SER A 217 34.11 5.87 -15.93
C SER A 217 33.69 5.44 -14.53
N HIS A 218 32.38 5.41 -14.23
CA HIS A 218 31.82 5.10 -12.91
C HIS A 218 30.55 4.28 -13.06
N ASN A 219 30.28 3.38 -12.10
CA ASN A 219 29.04 2.61 -12.08
C ASN A 219 27.82 3.54 -12.09
N MET A 220 26.82 3.19 -12.91
CA MET A 220 25.52 3.83 -12.89
C MET A 220 24.85 3.58 -11.54
N THR A 221 24.29 4.63 -10.95
CA THR A 221 23.58 4.54 -9.67
C THR A 221 22.12 4.89 -9.88
N ILE A 222 21.23 4.04 -9.37
CA ILE A 222 19.78 4.26 -9.36
C ILE A 222 19.37 4.44 -7.91
N SER A 223 18.86 5.61 -7.59
CA SER A 223 18.37 5.97 -6.25
C SER A 223 16.86 6.05 -6.28
N THR A 224 16.17 5.18 -5.53
CA THR A 224 14.71 5.20 -5.44
C THR A 224 14.27 5.42 -4.00
N PRO A 225 13.30 6.32 -3.74
CA PRO A 225 12.89 6.65 -2.38
C PRO A 225 11.99 5.56 -1.85
N THR A 226 12.38 4.81 -0.82
CA THR A 226 11.53 3.71 -0.34
C THR A 226 11.11 3.83 1.11
N ARG A 227 9.89 3.35 1.41
CA ARG A 227 9.37 3.14 2.76
C ARG A 227 9.55 1.70 3.24
N MET A 228 10.14 0.84 2.41
CA MET A 228 10.55 -0.51 2.77
C MET A 228 11.89 -0.47 3.50
N ASN A 229 12.08 -1.35 4.48
CA ASN A 229 13.35 -1.42 5.19
C ASN A 229 14.45 -2.02 4.29
N VAL A 230 15.72 -1.74 4.61
CA VAL A 230 16.87 -2.16 3.79
C VAL A 230 17.02 -3.67 3.69
N SER A 231 16.67 -4.43 4.73
CA SER A 231 16.77 -5.90 4.71
C SER A 231 15.83 -6.50 3.68
N GLU A 232 14.58 -6.07 3.67
CA GLU A 232 13.58 -6.48 2.69
C GLU A 232 13.94 -6.00 1.28
N TRP A 233 14.52 -4.80 1.16
CA TRP A 233 14.98 -4.30 -0.13
C TRP A 233 16.14 -5.12 -0.69
N ARG A 234 17.05 -5.60 0.16
CA ARG A 234 18.12 -6.53 -0.25
C ARG A 234 17.56 -7.89 -0.64
N GLU A 235 16.56 -8.39 0.09
CA GLU A 235 15.91 -9.66 -0.22
C GLU A 235 15.24 -9.63 -1.61
N VAL A 236 14.47 -8.59 -1.94
CA VAL A 236 13.82 -8.52 -3.26
C VAL A 236 14.80 -8.34 -4.43
N PHE A 237 16.06 -7.97 -4.17
CA PHE A 237 17.14 -7.81 -5.15
C PHE A 237 18.17 -8.94 -5.12
N GLU A 238 17.99 -10.00 -4.30
CA GLU A 238 18.98 -11.07 -4.11
C GLU A 238 19.43 -11.69 -5.43
N ASP A 239 18.49 -12.04 -6.32
CA ASP A 239 18.80 -12.63 -7.63
C ASP A 239 19.71 -11.74 -8.50
N GLU A 240 19.47 -10.42 -8.49
CA GLU A 240 20.25 -9.46 -9.28
C GLU A 240 21.62 -9.13 -8.66
N LEU A 241 21.77 -9.35 -7.36
CA LEU A 241 23.03 -9.18 -6.61
C LEU A 241 23.96 -10.40 -6.78
N ASP A 242 23.38 -11.60 -6.85
CA ASP A 242 24.15 -12.85 -6.89
C ASP A 242 24.59 -13.24 -8.30
N ASP A 243 23.73 -13.08 -9.31
CA ASP A 243 23.98 -13.49 -10.71
C ASP A 243 23.65 -12.40 -11.73
N GLY A 244 23.28 -11.21 -11.27
CA GLY A 244 22.89 -10.08 -12.12
C GLY A 244 23.96 -8.99 -12.27
N ASN A 245 23.52 -7.81 -12.71
CA ASN A 245 24.39 -6.65 -12.93
C ASN A 245 24.33 -5.63 -11.76
N VAL A 246 23.66 -5.96 -10.66
CA VAL A 246 23.59 -5.10 -9.48
C VAL A 246 24.79 -5.37 -8.58
N THR A 247 25.61 -4.36 -8.35
CA THR A 247 26.85 -4.51 -7.57
C THR A 247 26.70 -4.22 -6.08
N ALA A 248 25.69 -3.43 -5.70
CA ALA A 248 25.38 -3.11 -4.30
C ALA A 248 23.94 -2.58 -4.16
N VAL A 249 23.33 -2.81 -2.99
CA VAL A 249 22.07 -2.19 -2.57
C VAL A 249 22.25 -1.62 -1.17
N ASP A 250 22.14 -0.30 -1.08
CA ASP A 250 22.27 0.48 0.14
C ASP A 250 21.11 1.47 0.28
N THR A 251 20.85 1.90 1.52
CA THR A 251 19.81 2.88 1.82
C THR A 251 20.41 4.06 2.55
N THR A 252 20.03 5.26 2.12
CA THR A 252 20.29 6.49 2.88
C THR A 252 18.93 7.03 3.32
N ASP A 253 18.83 7.48 4.57
CA ASP A 253 17.62 8.18 5.01
C ASP A 253 17.39 9.38 4.10
N ILE A 254 16.19 9.46 3.53
CA ILE A 254 15.72 10.70 2.93
C ILE A 254 15.58 11.64 4.11
N GLU A 255 16.59 12.47 4.37
CA GLU A 255 16.46 13.55 5.34
C GLU A 255 15.13 14.22 5.01
N ALA A 256 14.18 14.16 5.95
CA ALA A 256 12.92 14.87 5.80
C ALA A 256 13.34 16.29 5.49
N GLN A 257 13.18 16.75 4.24
CA GLN A 257 13.56 18.09 3.87
C GLN A 257 12.82 18.99 4.84
N THR A 258 13.53 19.44 5.86
CA THR A 258 12.98 20.30 6.88
C THR A 258 12.54 21.48 6.06
N THR A 259 11.22 21.61 5.91
CA THR A 259 10.65 22.79 5.29
C THR A 259 11.01 23.90 6.25
N THR A 260 12.19 24.50 6.06
CA THR A 260 12.61 25.69 6.75
C THR A 260 11.69 26.77 6.20
N ARG A 261 10.49 26.84 6.77
CA ARG A 261 9.57 27.94 6.55
C ARG A 261 10.18 29.14 7.24
N CYS A 262 11.02 29.87 6.53
CA CYS A 262 11.32 31.26 6.89
C CYS A 262 10.03 32.05 6.74
N TYR A 263 9.28 32.19 7.83
CA TYR A 263 8.20 33.16 7.92
C TYR A 263 8.81 34.56 7.97
N MET A 264 8.64 35.36 6.91
CA MET A 264 8.80 36.80 7.03
C MET A 264 7.66 37.35 7.89
N LEU A 265 7.89 37.49 9.19
CA LEU A 265 7.07 38.35 10.03
C LEU A 265 7.50 39.79 9.76
N ASN A 266 6.60 40.54 9.15
CA ASN A 266 6.72 41.98 9.01
C ASN A 266 6.59 42.62 10.40
N SER A 267 7.71 42.94 11.05
CA SER A 267 7.71 43.89 12.15
C SER A 267 9.07 44.55 12.30
N ASN A 268 9.07 45.88 12.23
CA ASN A 268 10.17 46.77 12.56
C ASN A 268 10.85 46.39 13.89
N ALA A 269 11.99 45.68 13.85
CA ALA A 269 13.08 45.74 14.83
C ALA A 269 14.21 44.83 14.33
N GLY A 270 15.39 45.40 14.11
CA GLY A 270 16.50 44.70 13.46
C GLY A 270 17.02 43.47 14.20
N ARG A 271 17.38 42.43 13.43
CA ARG A 271 18.60 41.63 13.59
C ARG A 271 18.83 40.67 12.42
N THR A 272 20.08 40.68 11.95
CA THR A 272 20.89 39.69 11.20
C THR A 272 20.22 38.82 10.12
N PRO A 273 20.68 38.90 8.85
CA PRO A 273 20.36 37.90 7.83
C PRO A 273 21.19 36.62 8.03
N CYS A 274 20.60 35.48 7.65
CA CYS A 274 21.29 34.20 7.52
C CYS A 274 22.51 34.36 6.61
N SER A 275 23.70 34.01 7.10
CA SER A 275 24.92 33.92 6.30
C SER A 275 24.93 32.60 5.54
N TRP A 276 25.19 32.68 4.23
CA TRP A 276 25.44 31.56 3.32
C TRP A 276 26.70 30.78 3.71
#